data_AF-A0AAP7LUW0-F1
#
_entry.id   AF-A0AAP7LUW0-F1
#
_cell.length_a   1.000
_cell.length_b   1.000
_cell.length_c   1.000
_cell.angle_alpha   90.00
_cell.angle_beta   90.00
_cell.angle_gamma   90.00
#
_symmetry.space_group_name_H-M   'P 1'
#
loop_
_entity.id
_entity.type
_entity.pdbx_description
1 polymer ?
#
loop_
_entity_poly.entity_id
_entity_poly.type
_entity_poly.pdbx_seq_one_letter_code
_entity_poly.pdbx_strand_id
1 'polypeptide(L)'
;MTIIMADKNKETNAVATNYVLGEYQKREANEITQDTFIKQINVDKVKSEVRNQRPVIEEQVGEKAFDDIINRVIVEYLDKSLKL
;
A
#
# COMPACT_ATOMS: atom_id res chain seq x y z
N MET A 1 11.90 20.43 -10.60
CA MET A 1 10.75 19.54 -10.31
C MET A 1 11.20 18.55 -9.24
N THR A 2 11.34 18.97 -7.98
CA THR A 2 12.36 18.31 -7.11
C THR A 2 11.98 18.15 -5.63
N ILE A 3 11.00 18.90 -5.10
CA ILE A 3 10.58 18.77 -3.68
C ILE A 3 9.14 18.24 -3.59
N ILE A 4 8.22 18.84 -4.36
CA ILE A 4 6.79 18.45 -4.38
C ILE A 4 6.61 16.96 -4.72
N MET A 5 7.33 16.44 -5.72
CA MET A 5 7.23 15.03 -6.12
C MET A 5 7.74 14.07 -5.02
N ALA A 6 8.81 14.45 -4.30
CA ALA A 6 9.32 13.64 -3.20
C ALA A 6 8.33 13.57 -2.03
N ASP A 7 7.64 14.67 -1.73
CA ASP A 7 6.60 14.71 -0.71
C ASP A 7 5.38 13.86 -1.10
N LYS A 8 4.98 13.89 -2.38
CA LYS A 8 3.89 13.06 -2.89
C LYS A 8 4.23 11.56 -2.94
N ASN A 9 5.50 11.21 -3.19
CA ASN A 9 5.96 9.84 -3.05
C ASN A 9 5.86 9.35 -1.60
N LYS A 10 6.27 10.19 -0.64
CA LYS A 10 6.16 9.87 0.80
C LYS A 10 4.71 9.72 1.23
N GLU A 11 3.84 10.61 0.76
CA GLU A 11 2.40 10.57 1.05
C GLU A 11 1.76 9.30 0.48
N THR A 12 2.04 8.95 -0.77
CA THR A 12 1.59 7.69 -1.39
C THR A 12 2.06 6.48 -0.58
N ASN A 13 3.33 6.46 -0.19
CA ASN A 13 3.90 5.39 0.62
C ASN A 13 3.20 5.29 1.99
N ALA A 14 2.98 6.43 2.67
CA ALA A 14 2.33 6.44 3.97
C ALA A 14 0.89 5.91 3.90
N VAL A 15 0.11 6.32 2.91
CA VAL A 15 -1.28 5.85 2.73
C VAL A 15 -1.31 4.35 2.42
N ALA A 16 -0.48 3.89 1.47
CA ALA A 16 -0.38 2.47 1.14
C ALA A 16 0.07 1.63 2.34
N THR A 17 1.12 2.07 3.06
CA THR A 17 1.61 1.40 4.27
C THR A 17 0.54 1.31 5.34
N ASN A 18 -0.19 2.39 5.62
CA ASN A 18 -1.22 2.40 6.66
C ASN A 18 -2.34 1.38 6.37
N TYR A 19 -2.79 1.31 5.12
CA TYR A 19 -3.81 0.32 4.72
C TYR A 19 -3.29 -1.11 4.88
N VAL A 20 -2.12 -1.41 4.30
CA VAL A 20 -1.54 -2.76 4.32
C VAL A 20 -1.18 -3.19 5.74
N LEU A 21 -0.65 -2.28 6.57
CA LEU A 21 -0.38 -2.53 7.99
C LEU A 21 -1.66 -2.86 8.76
N GLY A 22 -2.76 -2.15 8.51
CA GLY A 22 -4.04 -2.44 9.16
C GLY A 22 -4.55 -3.85 8.86
N GLU A 23 -4.49 -4.29 7.61
CA GLU A 23 -4.85 -5.66 7.24
C GLU A 23 -3.87 -6.69 7.82
N TYR A 24 -2.57 -6.37 7.89
CA TYR A 24 -1.57 -7.22 8.50
C TYR A 24 -1.80 -7.39 10.02
N GLN A 25 -2.18 -6.33 10.72
CA GLN A 25 -2.49 -6.38 12.16
C GLN A 25 -3.73 -7.24 12.44
N LYS A 26 -4.77 -7.16 11.60
CA LYS A 26 -5.94 -8.06 11.71
C LYS A 26 -5.52 -9.53 11.56
N ARG A 27 -4.58 -9.80 10.65
CA ARG A 27 -4.01 -11.14 10.46
C ARG A 27 -3.21 -11.59 11.70
N GLU A 28 -2.33 -10.75 12.25
CA GLU A 28 -1.59 -11.06 13.48
C GLU A 28 -2.51 -11.29 14.69
N ALA A 29 -3.63 -10.58 14.76
CA ALA A 29 -4.67 -10.78 15.77
C ALA A 29 -5.54 -12.03 15.52
N ASN A 30 -5.28 -12.81 14.45
CA ASN A 30 -6.09 -13.94 13.99
C ASN A 30 -7.55 -13.59 13.65
N GLU A 31 -7.85 -12.32 13.35
CA GLU A 31 -9.18 -11.88 12.92
C GLU A 31 -9.46 -12.28 11.46
N ILE A 32 -8.40 -12.39 10.65
CA ILE A 32 -8.45 -12.84 9.25
C ILE A 32 -7.41 -13.92 8.97
N THR A 33 -7.69 -14.79 8.00
CA THR A 33 -6.75 -15.81 7.54
C THR A 33 -5.65 -15.23 6.64
N GLN A 34 -4.55 -15.97 6.44
CA GLN A 34 -3.50 -15.64 5.48
C GLN A 34 -4.07 -15.36 4.07
N ASP A 35 -4.95 -16.23 3.59
CA ASP A 35 -5.56 -16.08 2.27
C ASP A 35 -6.43 -14.83 2.18
N THR A 36 -7.10 -14.47 3.29
CA THR A 36 -7.92 -13.26 3.35
C THR A 36 -7.03 -12.03 3.32
N PHE A 37 -5.95 -12.01 4.10
CA PHE A 37 -4.94 -10.96 4.07
C PHE A 37 -4.39 -10.73 2.66
N ILE A 38 -3.89 -11.78 2.00
CA ILE A 38 -3.35 -11.70 0.62
C ILE A 38 -4.40 -11.13 -0.36
N LYS A 39 -5.66 -11.54 -0.23
CA LYS A 39 -6.76 -11.01 -1.07
C LYS A 39 -7.12 -9.56 -0.76
N GLN A 40 -6.88 -9.06 0.45
CA GLN A 40 -7.15 -7.67 0.82
C GLN A 40 -6.04 -6.74 0.35
N ILE A 41 -4.78 -7.16 0.46
CA ILE A 41 -3.63 -6.33 0.06
C ILE A 41 -3.24 -6.51 -1.42
N ASN A 42 -4.16 -6.95 -2.27
CA ASN A 42 -3.89 -7.05 -3.70
C ASN A 42 -3.62 -5.65 -4.29
N VAL A 43 -2.85 -5.60 -5.39
CA VAL A 43 -2.39 -4.33 -5.99
C VAL A 43 -3.57 -3.40 -6.30
N ASP A 44 -4.63 -3.91 -6.93
CA ASP A 44 -5.77 -3.08 -7.35
C ASP A 44 -6.55 -2.49 -6.16
N LYS A 45 -6.69 -3.23 -5.07
CA LYS A 45 -7.33 -2.76 -3.83
C LYS A 45 -6.50 -1.70 -3.14
N VAL A 46 -5.19 -1.92 -3.02
CA VAL A 46 -4.30 -0.91 -2.42
C VAL A 46 -4.29 0.35 -3.28
N LYS A 47 -4.21 0.22 -4.62
CA LYS A 47 -4.35 1.36 -5.55
C LYS A 47 -5.68 2.10 -5.35
N SER A 48 -6.80 1.36 -5.31
CA SER A 48 -8.12 1.93 -5.10
C SER A 48 -8.21 2.68 -3.78
N GLU A 49 -7.66 2.12 -2.70
CA GLU A 49 -7.70 2.75 -1.38
C GLU A 49 -6.86 4.02 -1.33
N VAL A 50 -5.65 4.00 -1.92
CA VAL A 50 -4.80 5.18 -2.00
C VAL A 50 -5.51 6.29 -2.81
N ARG A 51 -6.17 5.95 -3.93
CA ARG A 51 -6.98 6.90 -4.71
C ARG A 51 -8.20 7.40 -3.94
N ASN A 52 -8.88 6.55 -3.17
CA ASN A 52 -10.03 6.97 -2.35
C ASN A 52 -9.62 8.01 -1.31
N GLN A 53 -8.47 7.83 -0.66
CA GLN A 53 -7.97 8.78 0.34
C GLN A 53 -7.29 10.01 -0.30
N ARG A 54 -6.71 9.84 -1.49
CA ARG A 54 -5.98 10.89 -2.24
C ARG A 54 -6.27 10.79 -3.75
N PRO A 55 -7.40 11.36 -4.23
CA PRO A 55 -7.90 11.13 -5.59
C PRO A 55 -6.97 11.52 -6.75
N VAL A 56 -6.06 12.46 -6.53
CA VAL A 56 -5.17 13.00 -7.59
C VAL A 56 -3.70 12.61 -7.38
N ILE A 57 -3.37 11.79 -6.38
CA ILE A 57 -1.98 11.56 -6.01
C ILE A 57 -1.21 10.77 -7.07
N GLU A 58 -1.89 9.85 -7.76
CA GLU A 58 -1.31 9.10 -8.87
C GLU A 58 -0.87 10.03 -10.01
N GLU A 59 -1.69 11.02 -10.37
CA GLU A 59 -1.34 12.02 -11.38
C GLU A 59 -0.18 12.91 -10.92
N GLN A 60 -0.11 13.22 -9.62
CA GLN A 60 0.94 14.06 -9.03
C GLN A 60 2.30 13.36 -8.90
N VAL A 61 2.29 12.05 -8.68
CA VAL A 61 3.48 11.20 -8.54
C VAL A 61 3.93 10.61 -9.88
N GLY A 62 2.97 10.39 -10.78
CA GLY A 62 3.14 9.63 -12.01
C GLY A 62 2.84 8.14 -11.79
N GLU A 63 2.08 7.55 -12.72
CA GLU A 63 1.60 6.15 -12.67
C GLU A 63 2.71 5.14 -12.32
N LYS A 64 3.86 5.25 -12.98
CA LYS A 64 4.98 4.32 -12.72
C LYS A 64 5.48 4.39 -11.27
N ALA A 65 5.69 5.60 -10.74
CA ALA A 65 6.18 5.76 -9.38
C ALA A 65 5.12 5.36 -8.35
N PHE A 66 3.85 5.62 -8.64
CA PHE A 66 2.71 5.19 -7.84
C PHE A 66 2.67 3.65 -7.74
N ASP A 67 2.78 2.97 -8.88
CA ASP A 67 2.80 1.51 -8.97
C ASP A 67 4.00 0.90 -8.25
N ASP A 68 5.20 1.45 -8.44
CA ASP A 68 6.42 0.98 -7.79
C ASP A 68 6.32 1.11 -6.26
N ILE A 69 5.78 2.22 -5.74
CA ILE A 69 5.58 2.43 -4.30
C ILE A 69 4.61 1.40 -3.74
N ILE A 70 3.46 1.18 -4.39
CA ILE A 70 2.43 0.26 -3.93
C ILE A 70 2.95 -1.18 -3.93
N ASN A 71 3.58 -1.62 -5.03
CA ASN A 71 4.15 -2.96 -5.13
C ASN A 71 5.20 -3.21 -4.04
N ARG A 72 6.07 -2.24 -3.77
CA ARG A 72 7.07 -2.35 -2.71
C ARG A 72 6.43 -2.54 -1.33
N VAL A 73 5.39 -1.75 -1.01
CA VAL A 73 4.67 -1.89 0.26
C VAL A 73 4.01 -3.27 0.37
N ILE A 74 3.34 -3.73 -0.68
CA ILE A 74 2.69 -5.05 -0.68
C ILE A 74 3.71 -6.17 -0.45
N VAL A 75 4.82 -6.17 -1.20
CA VAL A 75 5.87 -7.19 -1.08
C VAL A 75 6.47 -7.20 0.32
N GLU A 76 6.74 -6.03 0.91
CA GLU A 76 7.30 -5.94 2.27
C GLU A 76 6.41 -6.67 3.29
N TYR A 77 5.09 -6.47 3.23
CA TYR A 77 4.17 -7.07 4.18
C TYR A 77 3.78 -8.50 3.84
N LEU A 78 3.80 -8.90 2.56
CA LEU A 78 3.72 -10.31 2.18
C LEU A 78 4.91 -11.09 2.75
N ASP A 79 6.13 -10.58 2.58
CA ASP A 79 7.35 -11.19 3.11
C ASP A 79 7.33 -11.30 4.64
N LYS A 80 6.90 -10.24 5.34
CA LYS A 80 6.69 -10.27 6.79
C LYS A 80 5.67 -11.35 7.17
N SER A 81 4.59 -11.47 6.39
CA SER A 81 3.55 -12.43 6.69
C SER A 81 4.01 -13.88 6.56
N LEU A 82 4.85 -14.19 5.57
CA LEU A 82 5.31 -15.56 5.29
C LEU A 82 6.47 -16.02 6.19
N LYS A 83 7.14 -15.10 6.88
CA LYS A 83 8.25 -15.41 7.81
C LYS A 83 7.79 -15.69 9.24
N LEU A 84 6.52 -15.47 9.54
CA LEU A 84 5.84 -15.87 10.77
C LEU A 84 5.36 -17.32 10.67
#